data_AF-Q3JUG5-F1
#
_entry.id   AF-Q3JUG5-F1
#
_cell.length_a   1.000
_cell.length_b   1.000
_cell.length_c   1.000
_cell.angle_alpha   90.00
_cell.angle_beta   90.00
_cell.angle_gamma   90.00
#
_symmetry.space_group_name_H-M   'P 1'
#
loop_
_entity.id
_entity.type
_entity.pdbx_description
1 polymer ?
#
loop_
_entity_poly.entity_id
_entity_poly.type
_entity_poly.pdbx_seq_one_letter_code
_entity_poly.pdbx_strand_id
1 'polypeptide(L)'
;MPEHAAPSYPFVYLASQSPRRRELLDQLGVRYELLAPAPDEDAEALEAELPGEAPDHYVLRVCVAKAQAARARLVARGLPAAPVLVADTTVTIDGAILGKPADAADALAMLARLAGRTHDVLTALAVIDATGELMPPALSRSAVRFAPAAREALARYVETGEPFGKAGAYAIQGRAAEFVERIDGSHSGIMGLPLFETAALLRAAHVAF
;
A
#
# COMPACT_ATOMS: atom_id res chain seq x y z
N MET A 1 5.99 -42.12 6.18
CA MET A 1 6.44 -41.19 5.11
C MET A 1 6.98 -39.96 5.81
N PRO A 2 8.19 -39.47 5.49
CA PRO A 2 8.63 -38.19 6.03
C PRO A 2 7.73 -37.15 5.38
N GLU A 3 6.93 -36.48 6.19
CA GLU A 3 6.20 -35.27 5.79
C GLU A 3 7.25 -34.32 5.22
N HIS A 4 7.27 -34.15 3.90
CA HIS A 4 8.19 -33.21 3.26
C HIS A 4 7.78 -31.83 3.78
N ALA A 5 8.54 -31.33 4.75
CA ALA A 5 8.37 -29.98 5.24
C ALA A 5 8.42 -29.05 4.03
N ALA A 6 7.36 -28.27 3.82
CA ALA A 6 7.28 -27.33 2.71
C ALA A 6 8.55 -26.45 2.73
N PRO A 7 9.15 -26.17 1.56
CA PRO A 7 10.35 -25.35 1.49
C PRO A 7 10.09 -24.00 2.17
N SER A 8 10.98 -23.63 3.09
CA SER A 8 10.95 -22.31 3.74
C SER A 8 11.84 -21.34 2.98
N TYR A 9 11.31 -20.16 2.69
CA TYR A 9 12.02 -19.10 1.96
C TYR A 9 12.62 -18.09 2.95
N PRO A 10 13.93 -17.80 2.87
CA PRO A 10 14.58 -16.90 3.81
C PRO A 10 14.29 -15.41 3.55
N PHE A 11 13.54 -15.09 2.49
CA PHE A 11 13.12 -13.74 2.14
C PHE A 11 11.87 -13.74 1.24
N VAL A 12 11.31 -12.56 1.02
CA VAL A 12 10.26 -12.28 0.02
C VAL A 12 10.75 -11.19 -0.95
N TYR A 13 10.37 -11.27 -2.22
CA TYR A 13 10.55 -10.14 -3.13
C TYR A 13 9.51 -9.06 -2.84
N LEU A 14 9.95 -7.87 -2.44
CA LEU A 14 9.08 -6.71 -2.32
C LEU A 14 9.05 -5.95 -3.65
N ALA A 15 7.93 -6.07 -4.37
CA ALA A 15 7.69 -5.31 -5.60
C ALA A 15 7.04 -3.96 -5.30
N SER A 16 7.71 -3.16 -4.46
CA SER A 16 7.29 -1.81 -4.10
C SER A 16 8.48 -0.89 -3.87
N GLN A 17 8.34 0.37 -4.29
CA GLN A 17 9.33 1.43 -4.03
C GLN A 17 9.03 2.22 -2.74
N SER A 18 7.95 1.91 -2.03
CA SER A 18 7.53 2.69 -0.86
C SER A 18 8.47 2.48 0.33
N PRO A 19 9.12 3.54 0.86
CA PRO A 19 9.94 3.44 2.07
C PRO A 19 9.14 2.94 3.28
N ARG A 20 7.86 3.29 3.37
CA ARG A 20 6.98 2.89 4.48
C ARG A 20 6.72 1.38 4.51
N ARG A 21 6.57 0.75 3.34
CA ARG A 21 6.34 -0.69 3.26
C ARG A 21 7.57 -1.49 3.67
N ARG A 22 8.76 -0.96 3.37
CA ARG A 22 10.03 -1.51 3.85
C ARG A 22 10.13 -1.45 5.37
N GLU A 23 9.90 -0.27 5.95
CA GLU A 23 9.89 -0.08 7.41
C GLU A 23 8.92 -1.04 8.12
N LEU A 24 7.73 -1.26 7.54
CA LEU A 24 6.75 -2.19 8.09
C LEU A 24 7.18 -3.67 7.99
N LEU A 25 7.87 -4.07 6.92
CA LEU A 25 8.46 -5.41 6.85
C LEU A 25 9.64 -5.57 7.83
N ASP A 26 10.46 -4.54 7.99
CA ASP A 26 11.54 -4.51 8.98
C ASP A 26 10.98 -4.69 10.39
N GLN A 27 9.83 -4.06 10.69
CA GLN A 27 9.12 -4.25 11.97
C GLN A 27 8.68 -5.69 12.22
N LEU A 28 8.33 -6.45 11.17
CA LEU A 28 8.01 -7.88 11.29
C LEU A 28 9.25 -8.78 11.37
N GLY A 29 10.46 -8.25 11.15
CA GLY A 29 11.67 -9.08 11.00
C GLY A 29 11.73 -9.83 9.67
N VAL A 30 10.92 -9.44 8.69
CA VAL A 30 10.89 -10.08 7.37
C VAL A 30 12.04 -9.56 6.53
N ARG A 31 12.94 -10.46 6.13
CA ARG A 31 13.94 -10.14 5.11
C ARG A 31 13.28 -10.00 3.74
N TYR A 32 13.63 -8.97 2.99
CA TYR A 32 13.13 -8.76 1.63
C TYR A 32 14.23 -8.37 0.63
N GLU A 33 13.96 -8.66 -0.63
CA GLU A 33 14.74 -8.18 -1.77
C GLU A 33 13.85 -7.31 -2.67
N LEU A 34 14.37 -6.19 -3.15
CA LEU A 34 13.57 -5.27 -3.97
C LEU A 34 13.42 -5.81 -5.40
N LEU A 35 12.17 -5.88 -5.85
CA LEU A 35 11.81 -6.24 -7.21
C LEU A 35 11.16 -5.03 -7.90
N ALA A 36 11.90 -3.93 -8.02
CA ALA A 36 11.42 -2.69 -8.63
C ALA A 36 11.15 -2.85 -10.14
N PRO A 37 10.13 -2.15 -10.69
CA PRO A 37 9.91 -2.04 -12.15
C PRO A 37 11.19 -1.66 -12.89
N ALA A 38 11.40 -2.24 -14.07
CA ALA A 38 12.41 -1.76 -14.99
C ALA A 38 12.01 -0.39 -15.58
N PRO A 39 12.96 0.42 -16.09
CA PRO A 39 12.67 1.74 -16.63
C PRO A 39 11.67 1.77 -17.79
N ASP A 40 11.53 0.66 -18.52
CA ASP A 40 10.61 0.46 -19.63
C ASP A 40 9.23 -0.05 -19.20
N GLU A 41 9.04 -0.43 -17.94
CA GLU A 41 7.76 -0.85 -17.40
C GLU A 41 6.94 0.35 -16.92
N ASP A 42 5.83 0.63 -17.60
CA ASP A 42 4.84 1.63 -17.16
C ASP A 42 4.00 1.08 -16.00
N ALA A 43 4.59 1.13 -14.80
CA ALA A 43 3.91 0.68 -13.58
C ALA A 43 2.72 1.58 -13.19
N GLU A 44 2.69 2.84 -13.63
CA GLU A 44 1.61 3.77 -13.31
C GLU A 44 0.37 3.52 -14.14
N ALA A 45 0.50 3.01 -15.37
CA ALA A 45 -0.64 2.58 -16.20
C ALA A 45 -1.54 1.54 -15.51
N LEU A 46 -0.97 0.72 -14.59
CA LEU A 46 -1.75 -0.24 -13.81
C LEU A 46 -2.70 0.42 -12.81
N GLU A 47 -2.43 1.66 -12.41
CA GLU A 47 -3.18 2.42 -11.40
C GLU A 47 -4.37 3.21 -11.99
N ALA A 48 -4.64 3.09 -13.30
CA ALA A 48 -5.75 3.79 -13.95
C ALA A 48 -7.11 3.37 -13.36
N GLU A 49 -7.93 4.37 -12.99
CA GLU A 49 -9.30 4.18 -12.51
C GLU A 49 -10.23 3.78 -13.67
N LEU A 50 -11.12 2.82 -13.42
CA LEU A 50 -12.18 2.46 -14.37
C LEU A 50 -13.47 3.25 -14.07
N PRO A 51 -14.24 3.67 -15.10
CA PRO A 51 -15.48 4.40 -14.88
C PRO A 51 -16.47 3.62 -14.01
N GLY A 52 -16.93 4.25 -12.92
CA GLY A 52 -17.92 3.67 -12.01
C GLY A 52 -17.41 2.53 -11.13
N GLU A 53 -16.09 2.30 -11.09
CA GLU A 53 -15.50 1.27 -10.24
C GLU A 53 -15.54 1.67 -8.76
N ALA A 54 -16.00 0.75 -7.91
CA ALA A 54 -15.99 0.96 -6.47
C ALA A 54 -14.53 0.98 -5.95
N PRO A 55 -14.18 1.82 -4.95
CA PRO A 55 -12.79 1.98 -4.55
C PRO A 55 -12.09 0.72 -4.02
N ASP A 56 -12.85 -0.18 -3.39
CA ASP A 56 -12.35 -1.49 -2.95
C ASP A 56 -12.07 -2.43 -4.12
N HIS A 57 -12.91 -2.42 -5.15
CA HIS A 57 -12.66 -3.15 -6.40
C HIS A 57 -11.43 -2.59 -7.12
N TYR A 58 -11.31 -1.26 -7.19
CA TYR A 58 -10.15 -0.57 -7.75
C TYR A 58 -8.85 -1.03 -7.09
N VAL A 59 -8.72 -0.88 -5.76
CA VAL A 59 -7.47 -1.16 -5.06
C VAL A 59 -7.09 -2.64 -5.14
N LEU A 60 -8.08 -3.55 -5.11
CA LEU A 60 -7.85 -4.98 -5.30
C LEU A 60 -7.38 -5.30 -6.73
N ARG A 61 -8.04 -4.75 -7.75
CA ARG A 61 -7.67 -4.94 -9.17
C ARG A 61 -6.25 -4.45 -9.43
N VAL A 62 -5.93 -3.24 -9.00
CA VAL A 62 -4.59 -2.65 -9.15
C VAL A 62 -3.55 -3.52 -8.43
N CYS A 63 -3.84 -3.95 -7.20
CA CYS A 63 -2.94 -4.81 -6.44
C CYS A 63 -2.68 -6.16 -7.14
N VAL A 64 -3.71 -6.82 -7.69
CA VAL A 64 -3.55 -8.06 -8.45
C VAL A 64 -2.75 -7.85 -9.73
N ALA A 65 -3.01 -6.77 -10.47
CA ALA A 65 -2.27 -6.43 -11.69
C ALA A 65 -0.78 -6.18 -11.39
N LYS A 66 -0.48 -5.47 -10.29
CA LYS A 66 0.89 -5.28 -9.80
C LYS A 66 1.56 -6.62 -9.43
N ALA A 67 0.84 -7.54 -8.80
CA ALA A 67 1.36 -8.86 -8.45
C ALA A 67 1.77 -9.63 -9.71
N GLN A 68 0.88 -9.69 -10.70
CA GLN A 68 1.11 -10.38 -11.96
C GLN A 68 2.31 -9.79 -12.72
N ALA A 69 2.38 -8.46 -12.84
CA ALA A 69 3.51 -7.78 -13.45
C ALA A 69 4.83 -8.06 -12.70
N ALA A 70 4.81 -8.05 -11.37
CA ALA A 70 5.97 -8.36 -10.56
C ALA A 70 6.43 -9.82 -10.74
N ARG A 71 5.51 -10.79 -10.82
CA ARG A 71 5.88 -12.18 -11.12
C ARG A 71 6.46 -12.34 -12.51
N ALA A 72 5.87 -11.70 -13.53
CA ALA A 72 6.41 -11.70 -14.88
C ALA A 72 7.85 -11.14 -14.91
N ARG A 73 8.10 -10.05 -14.17
CA ARG A 73 9.43 -9.46 -14.00
C ARG A 73 10.41 -10.40 -13.31
N LEU A 74 10.00 -11.10 -12.25
CA LEU A 74 10.84 -12.08 -11.56
C LEU A 74 11.34 -13.16 -12.53
N VAL A 75 10.41 -13.72 -13.32
CA VAL A 75 10.68 -14.76 -14.31
C VAL A 75 11.58 -14.23 -15.42
N ALA A 76 11.28 -13.05 -15.99
CA ALA A 76 12.04 -12.45 -17.07
C ALA A 76 13.50 -12.16 -16.68
N ARG A 77 13.75 -11.82 -15.41
CA ARG A 77 15.11 -11.58 -14.87
C ARG A 77 15.87 -12.86 -14.52
N GLY A 78 15.24 -14.04 -14.59
CA GLY A 78 15.88 -15.31 -14.24
C GLY A 78 16.32 -15.39 -12.78
N LEU A 79 15.64 -14.66 -11.89
CA LEU A 79 15.97 -14.62 -10.47
C LEU A 79 15.51 -15.91 -9.75
N PRO A 80 16.14 -16.29 -8.62
CA PRO A 80 15.71 -17.45 -7.84
C PRO A 80 14.23 -17.36 -7.45
N ALA A 81 13.52 -18.48 -7.53
CA ALA A 81 12.11 -18.56 -7.16
C ALA A 81 11.95 -18.29 -5.64
N ALA A 82 11.15 -17.29 -5.32
CA ALA A 82 10.69 -16.98 -3.97
C ALA A 82 9.34 -16.24 -4.07
N PRO A 83 8.59 -16.12 -2.97
CA PRO A 83 7.34 -15.37 -2.96
C PRO A 83 7.53 -13.89 -3.33
N VAL A 84 6.50 -13.29 -3.93
CA VAL A 84 6.47 -11.88 -4.34
C VAL A 84 5.32 -11.18 -3.63
N LEU A 85 5.62 -10.09 -2.93
CA LEU A 85 4.66 -9.25 -2.22
C LEU A 85 4.47 -7.92 -2.94
N VAL A 86 3.20 -7.55 -3.13
CA VAL A 86 2.77 -6.21 -3.56
C VAL A 86 1.68 -5.70 -2.64
N ALA A 87 1.51 -4.38 -2.64
CA ALA A 87 0.38 -3.73 -2.01
C ALA A 87 -0.03 -2.48 -2.79
N ASP A 88 -1.28 -2.07 -2.64
CA ASP A 88 -1.83 -0.83 -3.16
C ASP A 88 -2.70 -0.16 -2.11
N THR A 89 -2.67 1.17 -2.06
CA THR A 89 -3.33 1.95 -1.01
C THR A 89 -4.06 3.13 -1.63
N THR A 90 -5.34 3.25 -1.34
CA THR A 90 -6.17 4.38 -1.76
C THR A 90 -6.85 5.04 -0.57
N VAL A 91 -7.05 6.35 -0.66
CA VAL A 91 -7.81 7.14 0.30
C VAL A 91 -9.13 7.50 -0.36
N THR A 92 -10.25 7.32 0.32
CA THR A 92 -11.57 7.64 -0.23
C THR A 92 -12.41 8.45 0.73
N ILE A 93 -13.18 9.38 0.17
CA ILE A 93 -14.18 10.15 0.93
C ILE A 93 -15.41 10.33 0.05
N ASP A 94 -16.59 10.06 0.59
CA ASP A 94 -17.87 10.10 -0.15
C ASP A 94 -17.86 9.21 -1.41
N GLY A 95 -17.18 8.07 -1.36
CA GLY A 95 -17.04 7.15 -2.48
C GLY A 95 -16.05 7.59 -3.58
N ALA A 96 -15.46 8.79 -3.48
CA ALA A 96 -14.45 9.27 -4.42
C ALA A 96 -13.03 8.92 -3.96
N ILE A 97 -12.19 8.47 -4.88
CA ILE A 97 -10.75 8.23 -4.66
C ILE A 97 -10.01 9.57 -4.60
N LEU A 98 -9.07 9.69 -3.65
CA LEU A 98 -8.09 10.76 -3.58
C LEU A 98 -6.71 10.19 -3.87
N GLY A 99 -6.22 10.44 -5.08
CA GLY A 99 -4.89 10.07 -5.52
C GLY A 99 -3.77 10.87 -4.85
N LYS A 100 -2.61 10.93 -5.52
CA LYS A 100 -1.48 11.78 -5.11
C LYS A 100 -1.76 13.21 -5.56
N PRO A 101 -1.47 14.24 -4.75
CA PRO A 101 -1.69 15.62 -5.17
C PRO A 101 -0.77 15.99 -6.34
N ALA A 102 -1.32 16.66 -7.35
CA ALA A 102 -0.56 17.13 -8.51
C ALA A 102 0.35 18.32 -8.18
N ASP A 103 -0.12 19.21 -7.31
CA ASP A 103 0.60 20.39 -6.84
C ASP A 103 0.18 20.78 -5.41
N ALA A 104 0.72 21.88 -4.89
CA ALA A 104 0.42 22.37 -3.56
C ALA A 104 -1.04 22.82 -3.39
N ALA A 105 -1.67 23.36 -4.44
CA ALA A 105 -3.05 23.80 -4.38
C ALA A 105 -4.00 22.60 -4.31
N ASP A 106 -3.71 21.55 -5.08
CA ASP A 106 -4.41 20.27 -5.04
C ASP A 106 -4.25 19.58 -3.68
N ALA A 107 -3.02 19.54 -3.13
CA ALA A 107 -2.78 19.02 -1.78
C ALA A 107 -3.62 19.74 -0.72
N LEU A 108 -3.66 21.08 -0.76
CA LEU A 108 -4.48 21.87 0.17
C LEU A 108 -5.98 21.62 -0.03
N ALA A 109 -6.44 21.45 -1.27
CA ALA A 109 -7.84 21.13 -1.57
C ALA A 109 -8.24 19.76 -1.03
N MET A 110 -7.41 18.74 -1.23
CA MET A 110 -7.61 17.40 -0.65
C MET A 110 -7.69 17.46 0.87
N LEU A 111 -6.71 18.08 1.53
CA LEU A 111 -6.68 18.19 3.00
C LEU A 111 -7.87 18.96 3.55
N ALA A 112 -8.27 20.07 2.90
CA ALA A 112 -9.44 20.84 3.29
C ALA A 112 -10.74 20.02 3.15
N ARG A 113 -10.82 19.12 2.16
CA ARG A 113 -11.95 18.20 2.00
C ARG A 113 -12.01 17.14 3.10
N LEU A 114 -10.86 16.70 3.63
CA LEU A 114 -10.76 15.72 4.71
C LEU A 114 -10.97 16.34 6.10
N ALA A 115 -10.59 17.60 6.29
CA ALA A 115 -10.65 18.28 7.59
C ALA A 115 -12.04 18.25 8.24
N GLY A 116 -12.09 17.85 9.51
CA GLY A 116 -13.33 17.71 10.29
C GLY A 116 -14.19 16.50 9.93
N ARG A 117 -13.70 15.61 9.06
CA ARG A 117 -14.48 14.49 8.50
C ARG A 117 -13.77 13.16 8.72
N THR A 118 -14.55 12.10 8.57
CA THR A 118 -14.03 10.73 8.48
C THR A 118 -13.91 10.35 7.02
N HIS A 119 -12.80 9.73 6.66
CA HIS A 119 -12.54 9.12 5.35
C HIS A 119 -11.99 7.72 5.54
N ASP A 120 -12.07 6.92 4.48
CA ASP A 120 -11.56 5.56 4.48
C ASP A 120 -10.17 5.51 3.86
N VAL A 121 -9.34 4.62 4.39
CA VAL A 121 -8.08 4.19 3.79
C VAL A 121 -8.18 2.69 3.55
N LEU A 122 -8.07 2.32 2.29
CA LEU A 122 -8.16 0.94 1.85
C LEU A 122 -6.77 0.52 1.36
N THR A 123 -6.23 -0.54 1.94
CA THR A 123 -4.98 -1.14 1.47
C THR A 123 -5.20 -2.59 1.10
N ALA A 124 -5.04 -2.91 -0.18
CA ALA A 124 -4.96 -4.27 -0.66
C ALA A 124 -3.51 -4.77 -0.63
N LEU A 125 -3.32 -6.05 -0.34
CA LEU A 125 -2.07 -6.74 -0.60
C LEU A 125 -2.31 -8.06 -1.32
N ALA A 126 -1.32 -8.49 -2.09
CA ALA A 126 -1.30 -9.76 -2.76
C ALA A 126 0.08 -10.39 -2.64
N VAL A 127 0.08 -11.71 -2.46
CA VAL A 127 1.28 -12.53 -2.51
C VAL A 127 1.12 -13.54 -3.64
N ILE A 128 2.11 -13.60 -4.51
CA ILE A 128 2.30 -14.76 -5.39
C ILE A 128 3.35 -15.63 -4.73
N ASP A 129 3.03 -16.89 -4.51
CA ASP A 129 3.97 -17.83 -3.91
C ASP A 129 5.18 -18.11 -4.83
N ALA A 130 6.12 -18.93 -4.36
CA ALA A 130 7.29 -19.28 -5.16
C ALA A 130 6.94 -20.11 -6.41
N THR A 131 5.86 -20.89 -6.37
CA THR A 131 5.39 -21.71 -7.51
C THR A 131 4.79 -20.85 -8.63
N GLY A 132 4.34 -19.64 -8.29
CA GLY A 132 3.72 -18.69 -9.20
C GLY A 132 2.20 -18.60 -9.03
N GLU A 133 1.64 -19.23 -8.01
CA GLU A 133 0.22 -19.15 -7.69
C GLU A 133 -0.10 -17.83 -6.97
N LEU A 134 -1.14 -17.13 -7.44
CA LEU A 134 -1.69 -15.97 -6.76
C LEU A 134 -2.56 -16.44 -5.59
N MET A 135 -2.11 -16.14 -4.38
CA MET A 135 -2.88 -16.39 -3.17
C MET A 135 -4.08 -15.43 -3.09
N PRO A 136 -5.16 -15.76 -2.36
CA PRO A 136 -6.29 -14.86 -2.15
C PRO A 136 -5.82 -13.49 -1.63
N PRO A 137 -6.03 -12.39 -2.38
CA PRO A 137 -5.65 -11.06 -1.94
C PRO A 137 -6.39 -10.67 -0.66
N ALA A 138 -5.72 -9.91 0.20
CA ALA A 138 -6.31 -9.38 1.42
C ALA A 138 -6.59 -7.88 1.27
N LEU A 139 -7.69 -7.42 1.87
CA LEU A 139 -8.07 -6.01 1.89
C LEU A 139 -8.23 -5.56 3.35
N SER A 140 -7.42 -4.59 3.75
CA SER A 140 -7.55 -3.92 5.04
C SER A 140 -8.32 -2.62 4.84
N ARG A 141 -9.34 -2.42 5.67
CA ARG A 141 -10.18 -1.20 5.68
C ARG A 141 -9.97 -0.48 6.99
N SER A 142 -9.66 0.81 6.93
CA SER A 142 -9.51 1.64 8.12
C SER A 142 -10.22 2.97 7.92
N ALA A 143 -10.87 3.47 8.96
CA ALA A 143 -11.44 4.80 8.98
C ALA A 143 -10.49 5.75 9.72
N VAL A 144 -10.27 6.94 9.15
CA VAL A 144 -9.43 7.99 9.74
C VAL A 144 -10.28 9.24 9.91
N ARG A 145 -10.32 9.78 11.13
CA ARG A 145 -11.03 11.01 11.45
C ARG A 145 -10.04 12.15 11.59
N PHE A 146 -10.18 13.17 10.75
CA PHE A 146 -9.47 14.42 10.92
C PHE A 146 -10.24 15.40 11.81
N ALA A 147 -9.51 16.14 12.63
CA ALA A 147 -10.04 17.30 13.34
C ALA A 147 -10.43 18.40 12.36
N PRO A 148 -11.39 19.26 12.71
CA PRO A 148 -11.53 20.55 12.04
C PRO A 148 -10.20 21.30 12.12
N ALA A 149 -9.67 21.73 10.98
CA ALA A 149 -8.40 22.43 10.90
C ALA A 149 -8.57 23.73 10.10
N ALA A 150 -7.95 24.81 10.58
CA ALA A 150 -7.91 26.07 9.86
C ALA A 150 -7.11 25.92 8.56
N ARG A 151 -7.53 26.62 7.51
CA ARG A 151 -6.89 26.54 6.18
C ARG A 151 -5.41 26.94 6.23
N GLU A 152 -5.06 27.85 7.13
CA GLU A 152 -3.69 28.30 7.39
C GLU A 152 -2.83 27.18 8.00
N ALA A 153 -3.39 26.35 8.88
CA ALA A 153 -2.68 25.21 9.45
C ALA A 153 -2.41 24.13 8.40
N LEU A 154 -3.41 23.87 7.53
CA LEU A 154 -3.26 22.93 6.42
C LEU A 154 -2.22 23.44 5.39
N ALA A 155 -2.24 24.74 5.07
CA ALA A 155 -1.26 25.35 4.18
C ALA A 155 0.17 25.21 4.72
N ARG A 156 0.38 25.49 6.02
CA ARG A 156 1.66 25.30 6.70
C ARG A 156 2.13 23.84 6.66
N TYR A 157 1.22 22.87 6.74
CA TYR A 157 1.57 21.46 6.55
C TYR A 157 1.97 21.17 5.10
N VAL A 158 1.28 21.73 4.11
CA VAL A 158 1.63 21.57 2.68
C VAL A 158 3.03 22.12 2.37
N GLU A 159 3.41 23.25 2.97
CA GLU A 159 4.74 23.85 2.82
C GLU A 159 5.89 22.94 3.27
N THR A 160 5.62 21.94 4.12
CA THR A 160 6.64 20.97 4.54
C THR A 160 7.05 20.01 3.43
N GLY A 161 6.27 19.92 2.35
CA GLY A 161 6.45 18.95 1.27
C GLY A 161 6.00 17.53 1.63
N GLU A 162 5.56 17.28 2.87
CA GLU A 162 5.09 15.96 3.29
C GLU A 162 3.88 15.46 2.48
N PRO A 163 2.93 16.27 1.98
CA PRO A 163 1.83 15.74 1.16
C PRO A 163 2.22 15.03 -0.13
N PHE A 164 3.35 15.40 -0.74
CA PHE A 164 3.69 14.95 -2.08
C PHE A 164 4.01 13.44 -2.12
N GLY A 165 3.54 12.78 -3.17
CA GLY A 165 3.68 11.33 -3.39
C GLY A 165 2.83 10.45 -2.47
N LYS A 166 1.78 10.99 -1.83
CA LYS A 166 0.91 10.26 -0.89
C LYS A 166 -0.55 10.40 -1.29
N ALA A 167 -1.27 9.28 -1.29
CA ALA A 167 -2.72 9.27 -1.51
C ALA A 167 -3.41 10.12 -0.44
N GLY A 168 -4.37 10.95 -0.85
CA GLY A 168 -5.07 11.87 0.06
C GLY A 168 -4.21 12.98 0.65
N ALA A 169 -2.99 13.19 0.14
CA ALA A 169 -2.09 14.28 0.54
C ALA A 169 -1.61 14.25 2.01
N TYR A 170 -1.60 13.07 2.67
CA TYR A 170 -1.08 12.97 4.05
C TYR A 170 -0.34 11.66 4.38
N ALA A 171 0.46 11.69 5.46
CA ALA A 171 1.10 10.51 6.05
C ALA A 171 0.77 10.43 7.54
N ILE A 172 0.04 9.39 7.97
CA ILE A 172 -0.40 9.24 9.36
C ILE A 172 0.76 9.19 10.37
N GLN A 173 1.88 8.60 9.99
CA GLN A 173 3.08 8.48 10.84
C GLN A 173 3.96 9.75 10.81
N GLY A 174 3.58 10.76 10.04
CA GLY A 174 4.31 12.01 9.85
C GLY A 174 3.69 13.18 10.61
N ARG A 175 3.92 14.39 10.10
CA ARG A 175 3.40 15.64 10.66
C ARG A 175 1.88 15.70 10.61
N ALA A 176 1.24 15.00 9.66
CA ALA A 176 -0.22 14.96 9.57
C ALA A 176 -0.90 14.37 10.82
N ALA A 177 -0.17 13.67 11.70
CA ALA A 177 -0.66 13.24 13.00
C ALA A 177 -1.23 14.41 13.84
N GLU A 178 -0.78 15.65 13.61
CA GLU A 178 -1.37 16.87 14.20
C GLU A 178 -2.87 16.99 13.94
N PHE A 179 -3.37 16.47 12.81
CA PHE A 179 -4.77 16.60 12.40
C PHE A 179 -5.60 15.34 12.64
N VAL A 180 -5.00 14.20 13.01
CA VAL A 180 -5.72 12.92 13.16
C VAL A 180 -6.27 12.79 14.58
N GLU A 181 -7.59 12.89 14.74
CA GLU A 181 -8.25 12.73 16.06
C GLU A 181 -8.28 11.27 16.51
N ARG A 182 -8.60 10.36 15.57
CA ARG A 182 -8.69 8.93 15.83
C ARG A 182 -8.62 8.13 14.54
N ILE A 183 -8.28 6.86 14.71
CA ILE A 183 -8.39 5.84 13.68
C ILE A 183 -9.23 4.67 14.17
N ASP A 184 -9.80 3.93 13.24
CA ASP A 184 -10.47 2.65 13.47
C ASP A 184 -9.97 1.67 12.39
N GLY A 185 -9.47 0.50 12.78
CA GLY A 185 -8.84 -0.46 11.85
C GLY A 185 -7.33 -0.63 12.10
N SER A 186 -6.53 -0.62 11.02
CA SER A 186 -5.11 -0.96 11.04
C SER A 186 -4.22 0.25 10.74
N HIS A 187 -3.48 0.73 11.74
CA HIS A 187 -2.47 1.78 11.55
C HIS A 187 -1.45 1.42 10.45
N SER A 188 -0.95 0.18 10.47
CA SER A 188 -0.05 -0.31 9.42
C SER A 188 -0.72 -0.39 8.03
N GLY A 189 -2.01 -0.69 7.98
CA GLY A 189 -2.82 -0.62 6.77
C GLY A 189 -2.89 0.79 6.22
N ILE A 190 -3.11 1.79 7.07
CA ILE A 190 -3.12 3.21 6.69
C ILE A 190 -1.74 3.67 6.18
N MET A 191 -0.65 3.21 6.80
CA MET A 191 0.72 3.48 6.34
C MET A 191 1.03 2.85 4.96
N GLY A 192 0.32 1.79 4.61
CA GLY A 192 0.31 1.18 3.28
C GLY A 192 0.72 -0.30 3.21
N LEU A 193 0.83 -0.99 4.34
CA LEU A 193 1.00 -2.46 4.40
C LEU A 193 0.38 -3.02 5.70
N PRO A 194 -0.82 -3.61 5.67
CA PRO A 194 -1.51 -4.06 6.88
C PRO A 194 -0.84 -5.33 7.41
N LEU A 195 -0.16 -5.22 8.54
CA LEU A 195 0.78 -6.24 9.00
C LEU A 195 0.13 -7.54 9.45
N PHE A 196 -1.11 -7.50 9.94
CA PHE A 196 -1.82 -8.72 10.34
C PHE A 196 -2.06 -9.63 9.12
N GLU A 197 -2.64 -9.08 8.06
CA GLU A 197 -2.93 -9.75 6.80
C GLU A 197 -1.64 -10.11 6.06
N THR A 198 -0.63 -9.23 6.10
CA THR A 198 0.70 -9.50 5.54
C THR A 198 1.35 -10.71 6.19
N ALA A 199 1.39 -10.76 7.53
CA ALA A 199 1.99 -11.88 8.24
C ALA A 199 1.27 -13.21 7.94
N ALA A 200 -0.06 -13.19 7.81
CA ALA A 200 -0.84 -14.37 7.44
C ALA A 200 -0.46 -14.90 6.04
N LEU A 201 -0.40 -14.03 5.02
CA LEU A 201 -0.02 -14.43 3.67
C LEU A 201 1.45 -14.89 3.59
N LEU A 202 2.37 -14.20 4.26
CA LEU A 202 3.78 -14.60 4.26
C LEU A 202 4.00 -15.97 4.93
N ARG A 203 3.29 -16.29 6.02
CA ARG A 203 3.33 -17.62 6.63
C ARG A 203 2.79 -18.71 5.69
N ALA A 204 1.67 -18.43 5.03
CA ALA A 204 1.09 -19.37 4.07
C ALA A 204 1.96 -19.52 2.80
N ALA A 205 2.77 -18.51 2.46
CA ALA A 205 3.81 -18.59 1.42
C ALA A 205 5.15 -19.16 1.93
N HIS A 206 5.20 -19.66 3.17
CA HIS A 206 6.37 -20.27 3.81
C HIS A 206 7.61 -19.35 3.91
N VAL A 207 7.42 -18.04 4.02
CA VAL A 207 8.50 -17.08 4.29
C VAL A 207 8.89 -17.15 5.77
N ALA A 208 10.18 -17.24 6.07
CA ALA A 208 10.71 -17.25 7.43
C ALA A 208 10.80 -15.82 8.01
N PHE A 209 10.16 -15.60 9.15
CA PHE A 209 10.26 -14.41 10.00
C PHE A 209 9.70 -14.68 11.41
#